data_AF-A0A4R9VJH5-F1
#
_entry.id   AF-A0A4R9VJH5-F1
#
_cell.length_a   1.000
_cell.length_b   1.000
_cell.length_c   1.000
_cell.angle_alpha   90.00
_cell.angle_beta   90.00
_cell.angle_gamma   90.00
#
_symmetry.space_group_name_H-M   'P 1'
#
loop_
_entity.id
_entity.type
_entity.pdbx_description
1 polymer ?
#
loop_
_entity_poly.entity_id
_entity_poly.type
_entity_poly.pdbx_seq_one_letter_code
_entity_poly.pdbx_strand_id
1 'polypeptide(L)'
;MKLPTDPAANLAALIRCPSVTPAEGGALAALETMLKPLGFAVERPVFSEDGTPDIENLYARRSGNGPHLMFAGHTDVVPVGDETAWTHPPFAAEIANGEMYGRGAVDM
;
A
#
# COMPACT_ATOMS: atom_id res chain seq x y z
N MET A 1 -16.65 -10.95 -7.71
CA MET A 1 -15.80 -10.48 -6.59
C MET A 1 -16.35 -9.13 -6.17
N LYS A 2 -16.71 -8.94 -4.88
CA LYS A 2 -17.32 -7.70 -4.40
C LYS A 2 -16.21 -6.63 -4.37
N LEU A 3 -16.44 -5.47 -5.00
CA LEU A 3 -15.45 -4.38 -5.03
C LEU A 3 -15.05 -4.01 -3.59
N PRO A 4 -13.75 -3.89 -3.29
CA PRO A 4 -13.26 -3.60 -1.95
C PRO A 4 -13.51 -2.12 -1.64
N THR A 5 -14.76 -1.83 -1.25
CA THR A 5 -15.26 -0.47 -0.95
C THR A 5 -15.23 -0.15 0.54
N ASP A 6 -14.83 -1.12 1.37
CA ASP A 6 -14.63 -0.92 2.80
C ASP A 6 -13.20 -0.43 3.05
N PRO A 7 -13.01 0.84 3.48
CA PRO A 7 -11.69 1.39 3.70
C PRO A 7 -10.91 0.66 4.81
N ALA A 8 -11.58 0.11 5.83
CA ALA A 8 -10.92 -0.65 6.88
C ALA A 8 -10.38 -1.97 6.33
N ALA A 9 -11.15 -2.66 5.49
CA ALA A 9 -10.68 -3.88 4.82
C ALA A 9 -9.50 -3.60 3.87
N ASN A 10 -9.52 -2.45 3.18
CA ASN A 10 -8.42 -2.04 2.29
C ASN A 10 -7.14 -1.73 3.08
N LEU A 11 -7.27 -0.97 4.17
CA LEU A 11 -6.16 -0.66 5.05
C LEU A 11 -5.56 -1.95 5.63
N ALA A 12 -6.39 -2.89 6.08
CA ALA A 12 -5.93 -4.16 6.61
C ALA A 12 -5.19 -5.01 5.56
N ALA A 13 -5.65 -4.98 4.30
CA ALA A 13 -4.97 -5.68 3.22
C ALA A 13 -3.58 -5.08 2.94
N LEU A 14 -3.45 -3.75 2.99
CA LEU A 14 -2.18 -3.06 2.80
C LEU A 14 -1.22 -3.24 3.98
N ILE A 15 -1.68 -3.15 5.22
CA ILE A 15 -0.84 -3.39 6.42
C ILE A 15 -0.28 -4.82 6.43
N ARG A 16 -1.00 -5.79 5.86
CA ARG A 16 -0.53 -7.18 5.77
C ARG A 16 0.56 -7.41 4.74
N CYS A 17 0.89 -6.40 3.94
CA CYS A 17 2.04 -6.38 3.06
C CYS A 17 3.26 -5.87 3.84
N PRO A 18 4.29 -6.70 4.12
CA PRO A 18 5.50 -6.26 4.81
C PRO A 18 6.42 -5.46 3.87
N SER A 19 5.96 -4.29 3.42
CA SER A 19 6.59 -3.41 2.43
C SER A 19 7.71 -2.54 3.03
N VAL A 20 8.65 -3.13 3.76
CA VAL A 20 9.77 -2.35 4.33
C VAL A 20 10.68 -1.87 3.21
N THR A 21 10.96 -0.56 3.13
CA THR A 21 11.80 0.04 2.08
C THR A 21 13.12 -0.73 1.91
N PRO A 22 13.54 -1.08 0.68
CA PRO A 22 12.93 -0.78 -0.63
C PRO A 22 11.97 -1.86 -1.16
N ALA A 23 11.64 -2.87 -0.37
CA ALA A 23 10.84 -3.99 -0.84
C ALA A 23 9.36 -3.59 -1.03
N GLU A 24 8.79 -3.97 -2.18
CA GLU A 24 7.37 -3.71 -2.49
C GLU A 24 6.40 -4.46 -1.55
N GLY A 25 6.81 -5.62 -1.01
CA GLY A 25 6.09 -6.34 0.05
C GLY A 25 4.68 -6.84 -0.31
N GLY A 26 4.29 -6.79 -1.59
CA GLY A 26 2.95 -7.11 -2.12
C GLY A 26 1.98 -5.92 -2.15
N ALA A 27 2.37 -4.74 -1.69
CA ALA A 27 1.46 -3.60 -1.52
C ALA A 27 0.96 -3.02 -2.85
N LEU A 28 1.85 -2.89 -3.85
CA LEU A 28 1.47 -2.42 -5.19
C LEU A 28 0.62 -3.45 -5.93
N ALA A 29 0.90 -4.75 -5.74
CA ALA A 29 0.05 -5.82 -6.26
C ALA A 29 -1.36 -5.81 -5.64
N ALA A 30 -1.47 -5.52 -4.34
CA ALA A 30 -2.74 -5.35 -3.66
C ALA A 30 -3.52 -4.14 -4.21
N LEU A 31 -2.87 -2.98 -4.35
CA LEU A 31 -3.46 -1.79 -4.97
C LEU A 31 -3.93 -2.04 -6.40
N GLU A 32 -3.12 -2.69 -7.22
CA GLU A 32 -3.48 -3.06 -8.60
C GLU A 32 -4.76 -3.92 -8.64
N THR A 33 -4.87 -4.88 -7.72
CA THR A 33 -6.06 -5.73 -7.57
C THR A 33 -7.30 -4.93 -7.15
N MET A 34 -7.13 -3.90 -6.32
CA MET A 34 -8.22 -3.01 -5.90
C MET A 34 -8.65 -2.06 -7.04
N LEU A 35 -7.71 -1.55 -7.83
CA LEU A 35 -7.93 -0.49 -8.82
C LEU A 35 -8.42 -1.00 -10.17
N LYS A 36 -7.92 -2.14 -10.67
CA LYS A 36 -8.31 -2.69 -11.99
C LYS A 36 -9.83 -2.88 -12.12
N PRO A 37 -10.55 -3.49 -11.15
CA PRO A 37 -12.00 -3.65 -11.22
C PRO A 37 -12.79 -2.33 -11.24
N LEU A 38 -12.18 -1.22 -10.82
CA LEU A 38 -12.77 0.13 -10.85
C LEU A 38 -12.58 0.84 -12.20
N GLY A 39 -11.92 0.20 -13.17
CA GLY A 39 -11.70 0.72 -14.52
C GLY A 39 -10.47 1.62 -14.66
N PHE A 40 -9.50 1.49 -13.75
CA PHE A 40 -8.18 2.13 -13.91
C PHE A 40 -7.29 1.28 -14.83
N ALA A 41 -6.59 1.94 -15.75
CA ALA A 41 -5.38 1.41 -16.35
C ALA A 41 -4.25 1.56 -15.33
N VAL A 42 -3.46 0.50 -15.12
CA VAL A 42 -2.39 0.47 -14.11
C VAL A 42 -1.07 0.15 -14.82
N GLU A 43 -0.07 0.98 -14.56
CA GLU A 43 1.32 0.80 -14.99
C GLU A 43 2.20 0.65 -13.74
N ARG A 44 3.21 -0.21 -13.82
CA ARG A 44 4.16 -0.47 -12.72
C ARG A 44 5.61 -0.25 -13.16
N PRO A 45 6.02 1.00 -13.39
CA PRO A 45 7.40 1.29 -13.80
C PRO A 45 8.36 1.04 -12.63
N VAL A 46 9.53 0.50 -12.97
CA VAL A 46 10.67 0.41 -12.06
C VAL A 46 11.67 1.49 -12.48
N PHE A 47 12.12 2.30 -11.53
CA PHE A 47 13.15 3.31 -11.74
C PHE A 47 14.43 2.90 -11.00
N SER A 48 15.56 3.18 -11.65
CA SER A 48 16.90 2.86 -11.16
C SER A 48 17.75 4.12 -11.11
N GLU A 49 18.52 4.29 -10.03
CA GLU A 49 19.50 5.37 -9.88
C GLU A 49 20.78 4.83 -9.23
N ASP A 50 21.94 5.22 -9.76
CA ASP A 50 23.25 4.75 -9.29
C ASP A 50 23.43 4.99 -7.79
N GLY A 51 23.75 3.93 -7.05
CA GLY A 51 23.94 3.99 -5.60
C GLY A 51 22.66 3.85 -4.77
N THR A 52 21.52 3.59 -5.41
CA THR A 52 20.23 3.34 -4.73
C THR A 52 19.62 2.01 -5.18
N PRO A 53 18.74 1.39 -4.37
CA PRO A 53 17.95 0.25 -4.83
C PRO A 53 16.96 0.64 -5.93
N ASP A 54 16.65 -0.29 -6.83
CA ASP A 54 15.55 -0.13 -7.79
C ASP A 54 14.22 0.02 -7.05
N ILE A 55 13.42 1.02 -7.45
CA ILE A 55 12.12 1.31 -6.83
C ILE A 55 11.00 1.08 -7.85
N GLU A 56 10.11 0.15 -7.50
CA GLU A 56 8.86 -0.04 -8.23
C GLU A 56 7.82 1.00 -7.80
N ASN A 57 7.15 1.58 -8.79
CA ASN A 57 6.11 2.59 -8.60
C ASN A 57 4.80 2.08 -9.20
N LEU A 58 3.67 2.66 -8.81
CA LEU A 58 2.37 2.38 -9.42
C LEU A 58 1.73 3.67 -9.91
N TYR A 59 1.43 3.71 -11.21
CA TYR A 59 0.65 4.77 -11.82
C TYR A 59 -0.69 4.20 -12.30
N ALA A 60 -1.78 4.65 -11.66
CA ALA A 60 -3.13 4.25 -12.03
C ALA A 60 -3.92 5.44 -12.56
N ARG A 61 -4.51 5.28 -13.76
CA ARG A 61 -5.28 6.33 -14.42
C ARG A 61 -6.59 5.79 -14.98
N ARG A 62 -7.67 6.53 -14.76
CA ARG A 62 -8.92 6.37 -15.49
C ARG A 62 -9.00 7.40 -16.61
N SER A 63 -9.43 6.98 -17.80
CA SER A 63 -9.57 7.89 -18.95
C SER A 63 -10.67 8.93 -18.73
N GLY A 64 -10.50 10.10 -19.33
CA GLY A 64 -11.43 11.23 -19.21
C GLY A 64 -10.85 12.50 -19.80
N ASN A 65 -11.72 13.48 -20.09
CA ASN A 65 -11.34 14.80 -20.58
C ASN A 65 -11.44 15.82 -19.43
N GLY A 66 -10.58 16.83 -19.42
CA GLY A 66 -10.60 17.91 -18.43
C GLY A 66 -9.45 17.82 -17.41
N PRO A 67 -9.53 18.60 -16.30
CA PRO A 67 -8.50 18.63 -15.27
C PRO A 67 -8.27 17.26 -14.60
N HIS A 68 -7.03 17.00 -14.21
CA HIS A 68 -6.65 15.78 -13.50
C HIS A 68 -6.65 15.99 -11.98
N LEU A 69 -7.32 15.10 -11.26
CA LEU A 69 -7.14 14.93 -9.81
C LEU A 69 -6.24 13.70 -9.59
N MET A 70 -5.16 13.89 -8.82
CA MET A 70 -4.20 12.83 -8.50
C MET A 70 -4.11 12.66 -6.99
N PHE A 71 -4.23 11.41 -6.55
CA PHE A 71 -3.81 10.99 -5.22
C PHE A 71 -2.37 10.49 -5.32
N ALA A 72 -1.51 10.96 -4.44
CA ALA A 72 -0.13 10.54 -4.31
C ALA A 72 0.13 10.10 -2.87
N GLY A 73 0.95 9.09 -2.71
CA GLY A 73 1.35 8.48 -1.43
C GLY A 73 2.47 7.48 -1.70
N HIS A 74 2.90 6.80 -0.65
CA HIS A 74 3.89 5.74 -0.65
C HIS A 74 3.30 4.47 -0.01
N THR A 75 3.80 3.30 -0.42
CA THR A 75 3.36 2.03 0.18
C THR A 75 4.40 1.41 1.07
N ASP A 76 5.65 1.88 0.98
CA ASP A 76 6.71 1.40 1.81
C ASP A 76 6.58 1.94 3.24
N VAL A 77 7.13 1.18 4.17
CA VAL A 77 7.12 1.50 5.59
C VAL A 77 8.51 1.40 6.19
N VAL A 78 8.73 2.12 7.29
CA VAL A 78 9.98 1.99 8.05
C VAL A 78 10.08 0.62 8.74
N PRO A 79 11.31 0.16 9.08
CA PRO A 79 11.51 -1.07 9.84
C PRO A 79 10.66 -1.14 11.12
N VAL A 80 10.26 -2.36 11.48
CA VAL A 80 9.40 -2.61 12.66
C VAL A 80 10.18 -2.61 13.98
N GLY A 81 11.52 -2.72 13.92
CA GLY A 81 12.36 -2.88 15.11
C GLY A 81 12.23 -4.27 15.70
N ASP A 82 12.26 -4.35 17.03
CA ASP A 82 12.04 -5.61 17.76
C ASP A 82 10.54 -5.97 17.76
N GLU A 83 10.17 -7.02 17.03
CA GLU A 83 8.79 -7.51 16.95
C GLU A 83 8.21 -7.88 18.32
N THR A 84 9.04 -8.30 19.28
CA THR A 84 8.58 -8.69 20.62
C THR A 84 8.16 -7.49 21.47
N ALA A 85 8.57 -6.27 21.09
CA ALA A 85 8.14 -5.04 21.73
C ALA A 85 6.74 -4.58 21.28
N TRP A 86 6.18 -5.20 20.24
CA TRP A 86 4.85 -4.88 19.74
C TRP A 86 3.77 -5.63 20.53
N THR A 87 2.74 -4.91 20.97
CA THR A 87 1.54 -5.52 21.58
C THR A 87 0.68 -6.27 20.55
N HIS A 88 0.64 -5.75 19.31
CA HIS A 88 -0.03 -6.35 18.17
C HIS A 88 0.99 -6.55 17.05
N PRO A 89 1.09 -7.74 16.43
CA PRO A 89 2.10 -7.97 15.39
C PRO A 89 2.02 -6.92 14.28
N PRO A 90 3.15 -6.33 13.84
CA PRO A 90 3.16 -5.10 13.06
C PRO A 90 2.47 -5.22 11.69
N PHE A 91 2.34 -6.42 11.15
CA PHE A 91 1.71 -6.69 9.86
C PHE A 91 0.44 -7.56 9.96
N ALA A 92 -0.15 -7.72 11.15
CA ALA A 92 -1.38 -8.51 11.32
C ALA A 92 -2.67 -7.74 10.96
N ALA A 93 -2.63 -6.41 11.03
CA ALA A 93 -3.80 -5.53 10.92
C ALA A 93 -4.90 -5.90 11.93
N GLU A 94 -4.50 -6.14 13.18
CA GLU A 94 -5.44 -6.46 14.24
C GLU A 94 -6.27 -5.23 14.61
N ILE A 95 -7.55 -5.43 14.89
CA ILE A 95 -8.41 -4.40 15.45
C ILE A 95 -8.62 -4.68 16.93
N ALA A 96 -8.22 -3.74 17.79
CA ALA A 96 -8.47 -3.79 19.22
C ALA A 96 -9.04 -2.43 19.68
N ASN A 97 -10.09 -2.47 20.51
CA ASN A 97 -10.76 -1.29 21.04
C ASN A 97 -11.22 -0.25 19.97
N GLY A 98 -11.53 -0.72 18.76
CA GLY A 98 -11.98 0.14 17.65
C GLY A 98 -10.86 0.76 16.82
N GLU A 99 -9.59 0.46 17.11
CA GLU A 99 -8.42 0.94 16.38
C GLU A 99 -7.74 -0.22 15.65
N MET A 100 -7.21 0.04 14.45
CA MET A 100 -6.42 -0.91 13.68
C MET A 100 -4.93 -0.70 13.96
N TYR A 101 -4.25 -1.74 14.39
CA TYR A 101 -2.82 -1.73 14.70
C TYR A 101 -2.00 -2.34 13.57
N GLY A 102 -0.94 -1.64 13.21
CA GLY A 102 0.07 -2.12 12.27
C GLY A 102 1.04 -1.03 11.85
N ARG A 103 2.23 -1.44 11.41
CA ARG A 103 3.17 -0.56 10.73
C ARG A 103 2.53 -0.08 9.42
N GLY A 104 2.55 1.23 9.18
CA GLY A 104 1.91 1.86 8.02
C GLY A 104 0.44 2.24 8.22
N ALA A 105 -0.17 1.96 9.38
CA ALA A 105 -1.58 2.31 9.63
C ALA A 105 -1.89 3.81 9.57
N VAL A 106 -0.87 4.66 9.75
CA VAL A 106 -1.02 6.13 9.87
C VAL A 106 -0.10 6.91 8.92
N ASP A 107 0.92 6.28 8.31
CA ASP A 107 1.98 6.95 7.54
C ASP A 107 2.10 6.27 6.16
N MET A 108 1.58 6.96 5.14
CA MET A 108 1.19 6.41 3.83
C MET A 108 1.24 7.43 2.68
#